data_AF-H2XZD1-F1
#
_entry.id   AF-H2XZD1-F1
#
_cell.length_a   1.000
_cell.length_b   1.000
_cell.length_c   1.000
_cell.angle_alpha   90.00
_cell.angle_beta   90.00
_cell.angle_gamma   90.00
#
_symmetry.space_group_name_H-M   'P 1'
#
loop_
_entity.id
_entity.type
_entity.pdbx_description
1 polymer ?
#
loop_
_entity_poly.entity_id
_entity_poly.type
_entity_poly.pdbx_seq_one_letter_code
_entity_poly.pdbx_strand_id
1 'polypeptide(L)'
;MFLDYTSHGQRVKLGDGGMFVATMSSQTERLMIKQCGIDRAFGAMGLALKVYGSLPVSTMQKTCPTWVDDVKPIFQFYNNMVPVMARDHIIDLRNVQDVRSKLRMINMSMFEYDWNHPNFMPTTRDLSPDKTEIVRRWLECEMNGITGGIPTQKTSFTAEQQNVCGSARNLEKTVDDLRRYIQGGMWIELYTIPPYMTAMFSLKKNHPKEAYSLLKSIVTEEMLHMSLNSNVLNAIGGKPNLTDDYWLPDYPTNFPSLDFYQIKPDLTLKLEKFSTSLLKDFSEIEEPSPPSVQRILHNIALLWGKLPEDGGGRWNSREQDGKTVYEDSASGVENTPRWLEDAYTYHDNGRINLLRSSQDNFWSEVFEISSQLLEQPDIMDAYSIGGFYAHVMLKIIQTESCVRLENESKTIFTGLKTRQLGPNQWYGTKGLSSATLFPVHSLKSGIEALMEIVYEGEGGTLCSPYMTSLPDSNASQQHVGAQAY
;
A
#
# COMPACT_ATOMS: atom_id res chain seq x y z
N MET A 1 25.02 13.86 17.50
CA MET A 1 26.26 14.66 17.52
C MET A 1 26.09 15.78 16.51
N PHE A 2 25.74 16.98 16.95
CA PHE A 2 25.92 18.23 16.21
C PHE A 2 26.24 19.31 17.25
N LEU A 3 27.34 20.03 17.02
CA LEU A 3 27.85 21.12 17.85
C LEU A 3 27.42 22.43 17.21
N ASP A 4 26.82 23.33 17.97
CA ASP A 4 26.71 24.73 17.60
C ASP A 4 27.36 25.59 18.69
N TYR A 5 28.20 26.54 18.29
CA TYR A 5 29.03 27.36 19.16
C TYR A 5 28.38 28.73 19.36
N THR A 6 28.19 29.14 20.62
CA THR A 6 27.95 30.55 20.96
C THR A 6 29.16 31.15 21.69
N SER A 7 29.28 32.47 21.55
CA SER A 7 30.51 33.25 21.49
C SER A 7 31.26 33.50 22.81
N HIS A 8 31.00 32.80 23.91
CA HIS A 8 31.62 33.07 25.22
C HIS A 8 32.15 31.82 25.96
N GLY A 9 32.80 30.90 25.23
CA GLY A 9 33.95 30.13 25.75
C GLY A 9 33.84 29.30 27.05
N GLN A 10 32.66 29.03 27.60
CA GLN A 10 32.50 28.13 28.77
C GLN A 10 31.88 26.80 28.37
N ARG A 11 32.59 25.69 28.69
CA ARG A 11 32.06 24.33 28.60
C ARG A 11 31.16 24.07 29.81
N VAL A 12 29.85 23.95 29.59
CA VAL A 12 28.92 23.48 30.62
C VAL A 12 28.72 21.97 30.44
N LYS A 13 28.95 21.22 31.52
CA LYS A 13 28.72 19.78 31.58
C LYS A 13 27.23 19.56 31.85
N LEU A 14 26.48 19.07 30.87
CA LEU A 14 25.09 18.64 31.09
C LEU A 14 25.12 17.25 31.72
N GLY A 15 25.04 17.22 33.05
CA GLY A 15 24.68 16.05 33.84
C GLY A 15 23.36 16.33 34.57
N ASP A 16 22.45 15.37 34.45
CA ASP A 16 21.25 15.07 35.23
C ASP A 16 20.29 16.22 35.61
N GLY A 17 19.19 16.28 34.85
CA GLY A 17 17.84 16.63 35.32
C GLY A 17 17.68 17.78 36.32
N GLY A 18 17.66 19.02 35.82
CA GLY A 18 17.27 20.21 36.59
C GLY A 18 16.42 21.16 35.75
N MET A 19 15.23 21.49 36.28
CA MET A 19 14.16 22.29 35.64
C MET A 19 14.47 23.80 35.69
N PHE A 20 14.40 24.50 34.56
CA PHE A 20 14.41 25.98 34.52
C PHE A 20 13.08 26.52 33.99
N VAL A 21 12.44 27.38 34.78
CA VAL A 21 11.22 28.12 34.40
C VAL A 21 11.64 29.56 34.08
N ALA A 22 11.40 30.03 32.86
CA ALA A 22 11.47 31.45 32.52
C ALA A 22 10.05 32.00 32.38
N THR A 23 9.63 32.85 33.32
CA THR A 23 8.36 33.58 33.26
C THR A 23 8.51 34.80 32.34
N MET A 24 7.62 34.93 31.34
CA MET A 24 7.54 36.15 30.54
C MET A 24 6.92 37.30 31.36
N SER A 25 7.45 38.51 31.17
CA SER A 25 7.09 39.71 31.94
C SER A 25 5.68 40.24 31.63
N SER A 26 5.05 40.83 32.66
CA SER A 26 3.66 41.35 32.71
C SER A 26 3.29 42.48 31.73
N GLN A 27 4.20 42.93 30.88
CA GLN A 27 3.93 43.98 29.89
C GLN A 27 3.43 43.41 28.56
N THR A 28 3.97 42.29 28.09
CA THR A 28 3.55 41.63 26.84
C THR A 28 2.13 41.06 26.97
N GLU A 29 1.77 40.59 28.16
CA GLU A 29 0.45 40.04 28.50
C GLU A 29 -0.67 41.11 28.43
N ARG A 30 -0.38 42.36 28.80
CA ARG A 30 -1.37 43.46 28.79
C ARG A 30 -1.70 43.97 27.39
N LEU A 31 -0.78 43.85 26.44
CA LEU A 31 -1.02 44.21 25.03
C LEU A 31 -1.92 43.19 24.33
N MET A 32 -1.70 41.90 24.59
CA MET A 32 -2.43 40.80 23.96
C MET A 32 -3.91 40.73 24.39
N ILE A 33 -4.21 40.99 25.68
CA ILE A 33 -5.58 41.01 26.21
C ILE A 33 -6.38 42.18 25.62
N LYS A 34 -5.74 43.32 25.37
CA LYS A 34 -6.41 44.54 24.91
C LYS A 34 -6.67 44.57 23.40
N GLN A 35 -5.90 43.82 22.60
CA GLN A 35 -6.02 43.81 21.14
C GLN A 35 -6.79 42.61 20.57
N CYS A 36 -6.81 41.46 21.25
CA CYS A 36 -7.34 40.23 20.63
C CYS A 36 -8.50 39.56 21.37
N GLY A 37 -8.96 40.07 22.52
CA GLY A 37 -10.17 39.56 23.19
C GLY A 37 -10.18 38.05 23.46
N ILE A 38 -9.03 37.49 23.88
CA ILE A 38 -8.89 36.06 24.16
C ILE A 38 -9.00 35.83 25.68
N ASP A 39 -10.08 35.18 26.12
CA ASP A 39 -10.20 34.66 27.48
C ASP A 39 -9.43 33.34 27.63
N ARG A 40 -8.68 33.20 28.73
CA ARG A 40 -7.94 31.97 29.08
C ARG A 40 -8.89 30.87 29.53
N ALA A 41 -8.70 29.66 29.00
CA ALA A 41 -8.98 28.43 29.74
C ALA A 41 -7.66 27.89 30.32
N PHE A 42 -7.55 27.94 31.65
CA PHE A 42 -6.49 27.24 32.40
C PHE A 42 -6.84 25.75 32.47
N GLY A 43 -5.97 24.92 31.92
CA GLY A 43 -5.94 23.48 32.19
C GLY A 43 -4.48 23.05 32.34
N ALA A 44 -4.05 22.86 33.58
CA ALA A 44 -2.72 22.35 33.89
C ALA A 44 -2.64 20.87 33.46
N MET A 45 -1.97 20.58 32.35
CA MET A 45 -1.36 19.27 32.12
C MET A 45 0.13 19.39 32.37
N GLY A 46 0.64 18.56 33.28
CA GLY A 46 2.08 18.38 33.46
C GLY A 46 2.69 17.96 32.14
N LEU A 47 3.45 18.87 31.52
CA LEU A 47 4.17 18.59 30.28
C LEU A 47 5.41 17.75 30.63
N ALA A 48 5.26 16.43 30.61
CA ALA A 48 6.41 15.55 30.41
C ALA A 48 6.75 15.60 28.92
N LEU A 49 7.64 16.52 28.53
CA LEU A 49 8.16 16.56 27.16
C LEU A 49 9.09 15.36 26.96
N LYS A 50 8.57 14.25 26.43
CA LYS A 50 9.41 13.16 25.89
C LYS A 50 10.09 13.70 24.64
N VAL A 51 11.35 14.12 24.78
CA VAL A 51 12.11 14.83 23.72
C VAL A 51 12.35 13.99 22.46
N TYR A 52 12.13 12.68 22.49
CA TYR A 52 12.00 11.87 21.28
C TYR A 52 11.38 10.52 21.64
N GLY A 53 10.30 10.13 20.96
CA GLY A 53 9.86 8.75 20.90
C GLY A 53 10.02 8.29 19.45
N SER A 54 10.86 7.28 19.20
CA SER A 54 11.08 6.80 17.82
C SER A 54 9.93 5.95 17.29
N LEU A 55 8.99 5.58 18.16
CA LEU A 55 7.84 4.74 17.86
C LEU A 55 6.56 5.37 18.45
N PRO A 56 5.39 5.18 17.80
CA PRO A 56 4.10 5.68 18.29
C PRO A 56 3.76 5.21 19.71
N VAL A 57 3.00 6.03 20.44
CA VAL A 57 2.55 5.70 21.81
C VAL A 57 1.73 4.40 21.84
N SER A 58 0.95 4.13 20.80
CA SER A 58 0.17 2.89 20.63
C SER A 58 1.06 1.64 20.62
N THR A 59 2.21 1.69 19.94
CA THR A 59 3.20 0.60 19.92
C THR A 59 3.82 0.41 21.30
N MET A 60 4.17 1.51 21.98
CA MET A 60 4.79 1.46 23.31
C MET A 60 3.87 0.93 24.43
N GLN A 61 2.56 0.93 24.22
CA GLN A 61 1.57 0.38 25.16
C GLN A 61 1.33 -1.13 24.98
N LYS A 62 1.83 -1.75 23.90
CA LYS A 62 1.67 -3.20 23.69
C LYS A 62 2.45 -3.98 24.74
N THR A 63 1.77 -4.95 25.35
CA THR A 63 2.37 -5.91 26.31
C THR A 63 3.18 -6.97 25.59
N CYS A 64 2.63 -7.54 24.52
CA CYS A 64 3.34 -8.38 23.56
C CYS A 64 3.27 -7.72 22.17
N PRO A 65 4.35 -7.04 21.74
CA PRO A 65 4.45 -6.54 20.37
C PRO A 65 4.35 -7.68 19.35
N THR A 66 3.93 -7.39 18.12
CA THR A 66 3.81 -8.40 17.05
C THR A 66 5.09 -8.44 16.22
N TRP A 67 5.42 -9.63 15.69
CA TRP A 67 6.55 -9.76 14.78
C TRP A 67 6.42 -8.80 13.58
N VAL A 68 5.23 -8.79 12.97
CA VAL A 68 4.99 -8.12 11.70
C VAL A 68 5.02 -6.59 11.82
N ASP A 69 4.26 -6.04 12.78
CA ASP A 69 4.07 -4.58 12.86
C ASP A 69 5.19 -3.90 13.66
N ASP A 70 5.72 -4.58 14.68
CA ASP A 70 6.54 -3.94 15.70
C ASP A 70 8.02 -4.34 15.62
N VAL A 71 8.35 -5.58 15.24
CA VAL A 71 9.73 -6.12 15.30
C VAL A 71 10.40 -6.25 13.94
N LYS A 72 9.68 -6.71 12.91
CA LYS A 72 10.21 -6.90 11.55
C LYS A 72 10.82 -5.62 10.98
N PRO A 73 10.21 -4.42 11.10
CA PRO A 73 10.83 -3.19 10.58
C PRO A 73 12.16 -2.87 11.24
N ILE A 74 12.27 -3.15 12.54
CA ILE A 74 13.47 -2.96 13.33
C ILE A 74 14.55 -3.96 12.88
N PHE A 75 14.18 -5.23 12.69
CA PHE A 75 15.09 -6.31 12.31
C PHE A 75 15.55 -6.24 10.85
N GLN A 76 14.66 -5.82 9.95
CA GLN A 76 14.96 -5.52 8.55
C GLN A 76 15.99 -4.39 8.44
N PHE A 77 15.82 -3.32 9.20
CA PHE A 77 16.78 -2.21 9.23
C PHE A 77 18.18 -2.69 9.63
N TYR A 78 18.31 -3.59 10.61
CA TYR A 78 19.63 -4.15 10.94
C TYR A 78 20.18 -5.05 9.85
N ASN A 79 19.33 -5.87 9.24
CA ASN A 79 19.80 -6.77 8.20
C ASN A 79 20.39 -5.98 7.03
N ASN A 80 19.86 -4.79 6.75
CA ASN A 80 20.38 -3.88 5.74
C ASN A 80 21.71 -3.24 6.17
N MET A 81 21.89 -2.91 7.45
CA MET A 81 23.15 -2.34 7.96
C MET A 81 24.27 -3.39 8.08
N VAL A 82 23.93 -4.63 8.44
CA VAL A 82 24.89 -5.70 8.71
C VAL A 82 24.49 -6.98 7.95
N PRO A 83 24.48 -6.94 6.60
CA PRO A 83 24.03 -8.06 5.78
C PRO A 83 24.92 -9.31 5.90
N VAL A 84 26.12 -9.15 6.46
CA VAL A 84 27.05 -10.26 6.73
C VAL A 84 26.43 -11.32 7.66
N MET A 85 25.52 -10.96 8.57
CA MET A 85 24.87 -11.94 9.45
C MET A 85 24.02 -12.96 8.67
N ALA A 86 23.28 -12.48 7.68
CA ALA A 86 22.49 -13.34 6.80
C ALA A 86 23.40 -14.07 5.79
N ARG A 87 24.36 -13.35 5.18
CA ARG A 87 25.28 -13.89 4.17
C ARG A 87 26.13 -15.04 4.71
N ASP A 88 26.62 -14.91 5.94
CA ASP A 88 27.51 -15.89 6.56
C ASP A 88 26.70 -16.90 7.42
N HIS A 89 25.38 -16.99 7.18
CA HIS A 89 24.46 -17.98 7.78
C HIS A 89 24.40 -17.96 9.32
N ILE A 90 24.71 -16.82 9.93
CA ILE A 90 24.65 -16.63 11.39
C ILE A 90 23.18 -16.47 11.79
N ILE A 91 22.48 -15.51 11.17
CA ILE A 91 21.05 -15.27 11.35
C ILE A 91 20.51 -14.38 10.23
N ASP A 92 19.40 -14.76 9.62
CA ASP A 92 18.61 -13.89 8.74
C ASP A 92 17.50 -13.22 9.55
N LEU A 93 17.75 -11.96 9.94
CA LEU A 93 16.82 -11.17 10.75
C LEU A 93 15.53 -10.83 9.99
N ARG A 94 15.46 -11.04 8.69
CA ARG A 94 14.25 -10.84 7.88
C ARG A 94 13.29 -12.03 7.95
N ASN A 95 13.81 -13.20 8.35
CA ASN A 95 13.08 -14.46 8.38
C ASN A 95 12.66 -14.81 9.82
N VAL A 96 11.34 -14.80 10.07
CA VAL A 96 10.80 -15.05 11.41
C VAL A 96 11.10 -16.45 11.93
N GLN A 97 11.13 -17.47 11.05
CA GLN A 97 11.44 -18.84 11.44
C GLN A 97 12.92 -18.96 11.86
N ASP A 98 13.82 -18.28 11.14
CA ASP A 98 15.24 -18.30 11.49
C ASP A 98 15.49 -17.57 12.83
N VAL A 99 14.83 -16.43 13.03
CA VAL A 99 14.85 -15.69 14.29
C VAL A 99 14.27 -16.52 15.44
N ARG A 100 13.11 -17.16 15.24
CA ARG A 100 12.47 -18.04 16.24
C ARG A 100 13.35 -19.23 16.61
N SER A 101 14.09 -19.79 15.65
CA SER A 101 15.03 -20.88 15.91
C SER A 101 16.23 -20.45 16.76
N LYS A 102 16.51 -19.13 16.84
CA LYS A 102 17.68 -18.54 17.50
C LYS A 102 17.34 -17.55 18.62
N LEU A 103 16.11 -17.53 19.14
CA LEU A 103 15.66 -16.55 20.17
C LEU A 103 16.61 -16.41 21.36
N ARG A 104 17.13 -17.53 21.88
CA ARG A 104 18.08 -17.50 23.01
C ARG A 104 19.40 -16.81 22.64
N MET A 105 19.90 -17.05 21.43
CA MET A 105 21.13 -16.42 20.96
C MET A 105 20.93 -14.91 20.83
N ILE A 106 19.78 -14.50 20.30
CA ILE A 106 19.40 -13.08 20.13
C ILE A 106 19.22 -12.40 21.49
N ASN A 107 18.50 -13.02 22.43
CA ASN A 107 18.32 -12.46 23.76
C ASN A 107 19.67 -12.25 24.46
N MET A 108 20.53 -13.27 24.39
CA MET A 108 21.88 -13.18 24.97
C MET A 108 22.73 -12.11 24.31
N SER A 109 22.74 -12.04 22.97
CA SER A 109 23.56 -11.09 22.23
C SER A 109 23.09 -9.65 22.31
N MET A 110 21.78 -9.44 22.47
CA MET A 110 21.17 -8.11 22.47
C MET A 110 21.01 -7.51 23.87
N PHE A 111 20.74 -8.32 24.89
CA PHE A 111 20.29 -7.84 26.21
C PHE A 111 21.09 -8.35 27.41
N GLU A 112 21.74 -9.51 27.33
CA GLU A 112 22.40 -10.14 28.49
C GLU A 112 23.93 -10.03 28.46
N TYR A 113 24.56 -10.11 27.28
CA TYR A 113 26.01 -9.99 27.19
C TYR A 113 26.49 -8.56 27.45
N ASP A 114 27.57 -8.46 28.21
CA ASP A 114 28.28 -7.20 28.39
C ASP A 114 28.85 -6.68 27.08
N TRP A 115 29.03 -5.37 27.01
CA TRP A 115 29.52 -4.63 25.85
C TRP A 115 30.86 -5.10 25.29
N ASN A 116 31.70 -5.71 26.13
CA ASN A 116 33.02 -6.21 25.74
C ASN A 116 33.01 -7.69 25.34
N HIS A 117 31.85 -8.34 25.33
CA HIS A 117 31.72 -9.74 24.99
C HIS A 117 31.81 -9.95 23.46
N PRO A 118 32.58 -10.94 22.96
CA PRO A 118 32.80 -11.14 21.53
C PRO A 118 31.53 -11.49 20.74
N ASN A 119 30.50 -11.99 21.44
CA ASN A 119 29.19 -12.31 20.85
C ASN A 119 28.11 -11.25 21.17
N PHE A 120 28.49 -10.09 21.73
CA PHE A 120 27.58 -8.96 21.88
C PHE A 120 27.20 -8.44 20.48
N MET A 121 25.91 -8.23 20.24
CA MET A 121 25.41 -7.75 18.96
C MET A 121 25.68 -6.25 18.84
N PRO A 122 26.67 -5.79 18.03
CA PRO A 122 27.16 -4.41 18.10
C PRO A 122 26.10 -3.36 17.73
N THR A 123 25.07 -3.76 16.99
CA THR A 123 24.00 -2.89 16.47
C THR A 123 22.88 -2.61 17.45
N THR A 124 22.81 -3.29 18.61
CA THR A 124 21.85 -2.93 19.66
C THR A 124 22.19 -1.60 20.33
N ARG A 125 23.46 -1.20 20.28
CA ARG A 125 23.94 0.12 20.70
C ARG A 125 23.28 1.25 19.91
N ASP A 126 23.10 1.05 18.61
CA ASP A 126 22.69 2.11 17.68
C ASP A 126 21.17 2.26 17.61
N LEU A 127 20.46 1.52 18.46
CA LEU A 127 19.02 1.65 18.61
C LEU A 127 18.60 2.70 19.60
N SER A 128 17.50 3.35 19.26
CA SER A 128 16.70 4.08 20.23
C SER A 128 16.19 3.14 21.33
N PRO A 129 16.16 3.59 22.60
CA PRO A 129 15.64 2.81 23.73
C PRO A 129 14.25 2.23 23.49
N ASP A 130 13.36 2.96 22.82
CA ASP A 130 12.00 2.52 22.49
C ASP A 130 11.99 1.27 21.58
N LYS A 131 12.85 1.22 20.56
CA LYS A 131 12.97 0.07 19.64
C LYS A 131 13.56 -1.14 20.35
N THR A 132 14.59 -0.93 21.17
CA THR A 132 15.21 -1.98 21.99
C THR A 132 14.20 -2.59 22.95
N GLU A 133 13.36 -1.76 23.57
CA GLU A 133 12.31 -2.19 24.50
C GLU A 133 11.19 -3.00 23.82
N ILE A 134 10.78 -2.62 22.60
CA ILE A 134 9.80 -3.38 21.82
C ILE A 134 10.33 -4.75 21.42
N VAL A 135 11.59 -4.83 20.96
CA VAL A 135 12.24 -6.10 20.65
C VAL A 135 12.35 -6.98 21.89
N ARG A 136 12.74 -6.41 23.03
CA ARG A 136 12.84 -7.13 24.31
C ARG A 136 11.51 -7.75 24.72
N ARG A 137 10.42 -6.97 24.72
CA ARG A 137 9.07 -7.46 25.07
C ARG A 137 8.59 -8.55 24.13
N TRP A 138 8.83 -8.40 22.83
CA TRP A 138 8.48 -9.44 21.86
C TRP A 138 9.26 -10.73 22.11
N LEU A 139 10.58 -10.65 22.30
CA LEU A 139 11.42 -11.82 22.61
C LEU A 139 10.97 -12.51 23.91
N GLU A 140 10.63 -11.76 24.95
CA GLU A 140 10.10 -12.31 26.20
C GLU A 140 8.78 -13.04 25.99
N CYS A 141 7.87 -12.51 25.17
CA CYS A 141 6.61 -13.17 24.84
C CYS A 141 6.86 -14.47 24.05
N GLU A 142 7.72 -14.45 23.03
CA GLU A 142 8.08 -15.64 22.25
C GLU A 142 8.81 -16.71 23.09
N MET A 143 9.74 -16.31 23.96
CA MET A 143 10.51 -17.23 24.82
C MET A 143 9.66 -17.87 25.93
N ASN A 144 8.70 -17.14 26.48
CA ASN A 144 7.81 -17.64 27.52
C ASN A 144 6.69 -18.55 26.97
N GLY A 145 6.68 -18.81 25.66
CA GLY A 145 5.58 -19.53 25.02
C GLY A 145 4.26 -18.76 25.09
N ILE A 146 4.27 -17.52 25.59
CA ILE A 146 3.22 -16.52 25.44
C ILE A 146 3.36 -15.96 24.02
N THR A 147 3.32 -16.88 23.07
CA THR A 147 2.97 -16.52 21.71
C THR A 147 1.59 -15.89 21.81
N GLY A 148 1.39 -14.72 21.20
CA GLY A 148 0.06 -14.43 20.65
C GLY A 148 -0.25 -15.65 19.76
N GLY A 149 -1.09 -16.54 20.29
CA GLY A 149 -0.94 -17.98 20.07
C GLY A 149 -0.90 -18.41 18.61
N ILE A 150 -0.05 -19.40 18.31
CA ILE A 150 -0.34 -20.35 17.23
C ILE A 150 -0.90 -21.61 17.89
N PRO A 151 -2.18 -21.96 17.68
CA PRO A 151 -2.63 -23.32 17.89
C PRO A 151 -2.28 -24.17 16.66
N THR A 152 -1.66 -25.30 16.97
CA THR A 152 -1.54 -26.53 16.17
C THR A 152 -2.62 -26.71 15.10
N GLN A 153 -2.16 -27.08 13.90
CA GLN A 153 -2.90 -27.48 12.70
C GLN A 153 -4.26 -28.16 12.97
N LYS A 154 -5.29 -27.30 13.09
CA LYS A 154 -6.72 -27.50 12.77
C LYS A 154 -7.62 -26.33 13.27
N THR A 155 -7.06 -25.20 13.75
CA THR A 155 -7.85 -24.09 14.35
C THR A 155 -7.36 -22.65 14.03
N SER A 156 -6.77 -22.39 12.85
CA SER A 156 -6.13 -21.08 12.52
C SER A 156 -6.75 -20.28 11.36
N PHE A 157 -8.03 -20.47 11.05
CA PHE A 157 -8.78 -19.49 10.24
C PHE A 157 -9.82 -18.75 11.08
N THR A 158 -10.21 -19.33 12.21
CA THR A 158 -11.25 -18.78 13.07
C THR A 158 -10.76 -17.54 13.83
N ALA A 159 -9.47 -17.41 14.12
CA ALA A 159 -8.90 -16.24 14.81
C ALA A 159 -8.78 -15.03 13.86
N GLU A 160 -8.29 -15.25 12.64
CA GLU A 160 -8.21 -14.28 11.56
C GLU A 160 -9.61 -13.85 11.13
N GLN A 161 -10.51 -14.80 10.93
CA GLN A 161 -11.92 -14.54 10.68
C GLN A 161 -12.54 -13.75 11.83
N GLN A 162 -12.19 -14.05 13.09
CA GLN A 162 -12.65 -13.27 14.24
C GLN A 162 -12.15 -11.83 14.20
N ASN A 163 -10.90 -11.60 13.80
CA ASN A 163 -10.31 -10.27 13.68
C ASN A 163 -10.89 -9.47 12.51
N VAL A 164 -11.25 -10.13 11.41
CA VAL A 164 -11.83 -9.50 10.21
C VAL A 164 -13.32 -9.22 10.38
N CYS A 165 -14.13 -10.23 10.71
CA CYS A 165 -15.58 -10.11 10.77
C CYS A 165 -16.27 -10.71 12.01
N GLY A 166 -15.54 -11.33 12.96
CA GLY A 166 -16.18 -12.03 14.10
C GLY A 166 -16.98 -11.17 15.09
N SER A 167 -17.00 -9.86 14.93
CA SER A 167 -17.97 -8.98 15.58
C SER A 167 -18.27 -7.78 14.68
N ALA A 168 -19.43 -7.14 14.89
CA ALA A 168 -19.80 -5.92 14.15
C ALA A 168 -18.71 -4.83 14.26
N ARG A 169 -18.07 -4.70 15.42
CA ARG A 169 -16.99 -3.74 15.66
C ARG A 169 -15.72 -4.08 14.87
N ASN A 170 -15.38 -5.36 14.77
CA ASN A 170 -14.20 -5.82 14.01
C ASN A 170 -14.41 -5.61 12.51
N LEU A 171 -15.62 -5.91 12.03
CA LEU A 171 -16.01 -5.66 10.64
C LEU A 171 -15.99 -4.16 10.33
N GLU A 172 -16.56 -3.33 11.20
CA GLU A 172 -16.57 -1.86 11.03
C GLU A 172 -15.14 -1.32 10.93
N LYS A 173 -14.25 -1.73 11.85
CA LYS A 173 -12.83 -1.35 11.79
C LYS A 173 -12.16 -1.79 10.49
N THR A 174 -12.37 -3.04 10.08
CA THR A 174 -11.78 -3.57 8.84
C THR A 174 -12.27 -2.82 7.60
N VAL A 175 -13.55 -2.50 7.55
CA VAL A 175 -14.15 -1.72 6.46
C VAL A 175 -13.64 -0.27 6.49
N ASP A 176 -13.44 0.32 7.66
CA ASP A 176 -12.82 1.65 7.77
C ASP A 176 -11.36 1.65 7.32
N ASP A 177 -10.59 0.62 7.65
CA ASP A 177 -9.23 0.44 7.13
C ASP A 177 -9.24 0.33 5.60
N LEU A 178 -10.14 -0.48 5.03
CA LEU A 178 -10.34 -0.57 3.58
C LEU A 178 -10.68 0.78 2.94
N ARG A 179 -11.59 1.55 3.56
CA ARG A 179 -11.94 2.90 3.08
C ARG A 179 -10.73 3.83 3.07
N ARG A 180 -9.88 3.77 4.11
CA ARG A 180 -8.64 4.55 4.18
C ARG A 180 -7.66 4.13 3.08
N TYR A 181 -7.49 2.83 2.83
CA TYR A 181 -6.61 2.37 1.76
C TYR A 181 -7.12 2.78 0.37
N ILE A 182 -8.40 2.58 0.05
CA ILE A 182 -8.94 2.98 -1.27
C ILE A 182 -8.87 4.50 -1.47
N GLN A 183 -9.11 5.29 -0.41
CA GLN A 183 -8.89 6.74 -0.43
C GLN A 183 -7.42 7.10 -0.70
N GLY A 184 -6.49 6.28 -0.19
CA GLY A 184 -5.07 6.32 -0.54
C GLY A 184 -4.80 6.16 -2.03
N GLY A 185 -5.46 5.19 -2.66
CA GLY A 185 -5.46 4.98 -4.11
C GLY A 185 -5.75 6.26 -4.86
N MET A 186 -6.81 6.96 -4.47
CA MET A 186 -7.18 8.25 -5.07
C MET A 186 -6.10 9.33 -4.91
N TRP A 187 -5.42 9.38 -3.75
CA TRP A 187 -4.34 10.34 -3.53
C TRP A 187 -3.12 10.00 -4.36
N ILE A 188 -2.78 8.73 -4.55
CA ILE A 188 -1.67 8.31 -5.42
C ILE A 188 -1.91 8.84 -6.85
N GLU A 189 -3.10 8.62 -7.42
CA GLU A 189 -3.41 9.13 -8.77
C GLU A 189 -3.48 10.66 -8.81
N LEU A 190 -3.98 11.31 -7.75
CA LEU A 190 -3.96 12.77 -7.69
C LEU A 190 -2.53 13.34 -7.66
N TYR A 191 -1.57 12.62 -7.07
CA TYR A 191 -0.18 13.06 -7.01
C TYR A 191 0.53 12.94 -8.36
N THR A 192 0.09 12.08 -9.26
CA THR A 192 0.67 11.89 -10.61
C THR A 192 0.06 12.84 -11.65
N ILE A 193 -1.22 13.20 -11.53
CA ILE A 193 -1.94 14.06 -12.49
C ILE A 193 -1.24 15.42 -12.74
N PRO A 194 -0.92 16.26 -11.72
CA PRO A 194 -0.31 17.57 -11.95
C PRO A 194 1.09 17.51 -12.59
N PRO A 195 2.02 16.61 -12.20
CA PRO A 195 3.28 16.42 -12.90
C PRO A 195 3.10 16.09 -14.39
N TYR A 196 2.24 15.13 -14.74
CA TYR A 196 1.97 14.77 -16.13
C TYR A 196 1.34 15.92 -16.92
N MET A 197 0.37 16.62 -16.33
CA MET A 197 -0.25 17.80 -16.95
C MET A 197 0.74 18.94 -17.16
N THR A 198 1.64 19.18 -16.20
CA THR A 198 2.66 20.23 -16.29
C THR A 198 3.63 19.94 -17.44
N ALA A 199 4.10 18.69 -17.54
CA ALA A 199 4.92 18.26 -18.66
C ALA A 199 4.17 18.41 -20.00
N MET A 200 2.92 17.93 -20.07
CA MET A 200 2.08 18.01 -21.27
C MET A 200 1.89 19.46 -21.75
N PHE A 201 1.53 20.39 -20.86
CA PHE A 201 1.28 21.79 -21.22
C PHE A 201 2.54 22.58 -21.54
N SER A 202 3.71 22.12 -21.11
CA SER A 202 4.98 22.75 -21.46
C SER A 202 5.42 22.52 -22.92
N LEU A 203 4.83 21.53 -23.60
CA LEU A 203 5.10 21.25 -25.02
C LEU A 203 4.54 22.37 -25.90
N LYS A 204 5.42 23.07 -26.62
CA LYS A 204 4.99 24.11 -27.58
C LYS A 204 4.33 23.48 -28.81
N LYS A 205 3.45 24.23 -29.50
CA LYS A 205 2.67 23.78 -30.67
C LYS A 205 3.46 23.17 -31.84
N ASN A 206 4.77 23.42 -31.90
CA ASN A 206 5.70 22.93 -32.91
C ASN A 206 6.52 21.69 -32.48
N HIS A 207 6.26 21.13 -31.30
CA HIS A 207 6.83 19.84 -30.83
C HIS A 207 5.98 18.65 -31.29
N PRO A 208 6.52 17.41 -31.26
CA PRO A 208 5.83 16.23 -31.78
C PRO A 208 4.44 16.08 -31.16
N LYS A 209 3.42 16.01 -32.02
CA LYS A 209 2.01 15.82 -31.63
C LYS A 209 1.82 14.49 -30.90
N GLU A 210 2.72 13.55 -31.14
CA GLU A 210 2.79 12.22 -30.57
C GLU A 210 3.05 12.30 -29.06
N ALA A 211 4.05 13.06 -28.62
CA ALA A 211 4.38 13.20 -27.19
C ALA A 211 3.24 13.86 -26.40
N TYR A 212 2.60 14.89 -26.99
CA TYR A 212 1.43 15.52 -26.38
C TYR A 212 0.26 14.54 -26.27
N SER A 213 -0.03 13.78 -27.34
CA SER A 213 -1.11 12.80 -27.35
C SER A 213 -0.88 11.67 -26.35
N LEU A 214 0.37 11.21 -26.21
CA LEU A 214 0.75 10.18 -25.24
C LEU A 214 0.56 10.67 -23.80
N LEU A 215 1.12 11.84 -23.45
CA LEU A 215 0.93 12.40 -22.12
C LEU A 215 -0.54 12.68 -21.81
N LYS A 216 -1.32 13.09 -22.82
CA LYS A 216 -2.77 13.25 -22.66
C LYS A 216 -3.47 11.91 -22.37
N SER A 217 -3.03 10.82 -22.99
CA SER A 217 -3.51 9.45 -22.71
C SER A 217 -3.30 9.14 -21.23
N ILE A 218 -2.04 9.25 -20.77
CA ILE A 218 -1.64 8.96 -19.38
C ILE A 218 -2.47 9.80 -18.40
N VAL A 219 -2.51 11.13 -18.55
CA VAL A 219 -3.32 12.00 -17.67
C VAL A 219 -4.80 11.58 -17.63
N THR A 220 -5.35 11.15 -18.77
CA THR A 220 -6.74 10.70 -18.85
C THR A 220 -6.93 9.37 -18.12
N GLU A 221 -5.97 8.46 -18.22
CA GLU A 221 -5.92 7.18 -17.49
C GLU A 221 -5.80 7.42 -15.97
N GLU A 222 -4.90 8.27 -15.49
CA GLU A 222 -4.78 8.60 -14.06
C GLU A 222 -6.09 9.19 -13.48
N MET A 223 -6.76 10.07 -14.25
CA MET A 223 -8.07 10.61 -13.86
C MET A 223 -9.18 9.53 -13.86
N LEU A 224 -9.08 8.54 -14.75
CA LEU A 224 -9.98 7.39 -14.79
C LEU A 224 -9.76 6.53 -13.54
N HIS A 225 -8.51 6.25 -13.18
CA HIS A 225 -8.12 5.45 -12.03
C HIS A 225 -8.60 6.08 -10.72
N MET A 226 -8.42 7.40 -10.56
CA MET A 226 -8.97 8.16 -9.44
C MET A 226 -10.50 8.04 -9.34
N SER A 227 -11.19 8.03 -10.49
CA SER A 227 -12.64 7.88 -10.58
C SER A 227 -13.10 6.45 -10.25
N LEU A 228 -12.35 5.44 -10.70
CA LEU A 228 -12.59 4.03 -10.37
C LEU A 228 -12.39 3.75 -8.87
N ASN A 229 -11.32 4.27 -8.28
CA ASN A 229 -11.13 4.24 -6.82
C ASN A 229 -12.30 4.88 -6.08
N SER A 230 -12.79 6.03 -6.57
CA SER A 230 -13.96 6.71 -5.99
C SER A 230 -15.22 5.85 -6.06
N ASN A 231 -15.43 5.11 -7.15
CA ASN A 231 -16.54 4.17 -7.30
C ASN A 231 -16.44 3.00 -6.32
N VAL A 232 -15.26 2.39 -6.18
CA VAL A 232 -15.00 1.31 -5.21
C VAL A 232 -15.23 1.81 -3.77
N LEU A 233 -14.71 2.99 -3.42
CA LEU A 233 -14.89 3.60 -2.10
C LEU A 233 -16.36 3.88 -1.80
N ASN A 234 -17.09 4.47 -2.75
CA ASN A 234 -18.52 4.68 -2.63
C ASN A 234 -19.28 3.36 -2.46
N ALA A 235 -18.88 2.30 -3.17
CA ALA A 235 -19.55 1.01 -3.16
C ALA A 235 -19.48 0.31 -1.79
N ILE A 236 -18.39 0.50 -1.03
CA ILE A 236 -18.28 0.00 0.36
C ILE A 236 -18.79 1.00 1.42
N GLY A 237 -19.59 1.98 1.00
CA GLY A 237 -20.22 2.97 1.87
C GLY A 237 -19.31 4.12 2.32
N GLY A 238 -18.10 4.23 1.76
CA GLY A 238 -17.20 5.36 1.97
C GLY A 238 -17.66 6.64 1.28
N LYS A 239 -16.89 7.71 1.45
CA LYS A 239 -17.10 9.00 0.81
C LYS A 239 -15.77 9.52 0.28
N PRO A 240 -15.57 9.56 -1.05
CA PRO A 240 -14.39 10.15 -1.67
C PRO A 240 -14.14 11.59 -1.18
N ASN A 241 -12.91 11.90 -0.79
CA ASN A 241 -12.46 13.22 -0.40
C ASN A 241 -11.20 13.58 -1.20
N LEU A 242 -11.24 14.68 -1.95
CA LEU A 242 -10.11 15.21 -2.73
C LEU A 242 -9.73 16.63 -2.28
N THR A 243 -10.26 17.07 -1.14
CA THR A 243 -10.18 18.46 -0.66
C THR A 243 -9.57 18.55 0.74
N ASP A 244 -9.02 17.45 1.27
CA ASP A 244 -8.33 17.47 2.54
C ASP A 244 -6.97 18.14 2.39
N ASP A 245 -6.81 19.33 2.97
CA ASP A 245 -5.59 20.13 2.91
C ASP A 245 -4.34 19.36 3.38
N TYR A 246 -4.49 18.38 4.27
CA TYR A 246 -3.37 17.55 4.73
C TYR A 246 -2.83 16.64 3.63
N TRP A 247 -3.71 16.19 2.73
CA TRP A 247 -3.39 15.23 1.67
C TRP A 247 -3.22 15.88 0.29
N LEU A 248 -3.43 17.19 0.15
CA LEU A 248 -3.17 17.87 -1.11
C LEU A 248 -1.64 17.94 -1.36
N PRO A 249 -1.17 17.61 -2.58
CA PRO A 249 0.26 17.60 -2.87
C PRO A 249 0.84 19.02 -2.92
N ASP A 250 1.87 19.28 -2.10
CA ASP A 250 2.68 20.50 -2.16
C ASP A 250 4.03 20.19 -2.84
N TYR A 251 4.08 20.37 -4.17
CA TYR A 251 5.24 19.99 -4.95
C TYR A 251 6.45 20.94 -4.74
N PRO A 252 7.68 20.41 -4.67
CA PRO A 252 8.04 19.01 -4.83
C PRO A 252 7.74 18.17 -3.58
N THR A 253 7.17 16.99 -3.77
CA THR A 253 6.76 16.09 -2.68
C THR A 253 7.06 14.63 -3.05
N ASN A 254 7.20 13.77 -2.04
CA ASN A 254 7.14 12.33 -2.27
C ASN A 254 5.67 11.86 -2.29
N PHE A 255 5.43 10.61 -2.68
CA PHE A 255 4.11 10.02 -2.56
C PHE A 255 3.61 10.00 -1.11
N PRO A 256 2.28 10.05 -0.89
CA PRO A 256 1.72 9.94 0.44
C PRO A 256 2.04 8.56 1.02
N SER A 257 2.43 8.52 2.30
CA SER A 257 2.54 7.27 3.05
C SER A 257 1.27 7.05 3.88
N LEU A 258 0.81 5.79 3.91
CA LEU A 258 -0.35 5.37 4.69
C LEU A 258 0.05 4.31 5.69
N ASP A 259 0.13 4.68 6.97
CA ASP A 259 0.57 3.80 8.05
C ASP A 259 1.92 3.12 7.75
N PHE A 260 1.88 1.85 7.34
CA PHE A 260 3.05 1.03 6.98
C PHE A 260 3.32 0.96 5.47
N TYR A 261 2.43 1.50 4.63
CA TYR A 261 2.60 1.56 3.19
C TYR A 261 3.38 2.79 2.76
N GLN A 262 4.53 2.56 2.12
CA GLN A 262 5.36 3.59 1.50
C GLN A 262 5.47 3.28 0.02
N ILE A 263 4.89 4.13 -0.83
CA ILE A 263 4.98 3.99 -2.28
C ILE A 263 6.18 4.80 -2.74
N LYS A 264 7.12 4.16 -3.44
CA LYS A 264 8.32 4.79 -4.01
C LYS A 264 8.94 5.88 -3.09
N PRO A 265 9.36 5.53 -1.86
CA PRO A 265 9.78 6.52 -0.85
C PRO A 265 10.97 7.38 -1.27
N ASP A 266 11.77 6.89 -2.21
CA ASP A 266 12.95 7.59 -2.76
C ASP A 266 12.61 8.49 -3.97
N LEU A 267 11.38 8.43 -4.48
CA LEU A 267 10.94 9.21 -5.63
C LEU A 267 10.28 10.52 -5.21
N THR A 268 10.87 11.64 -5.65
CA THR A 268 10.32 12.99 -5.44
C THR A 268 9.63 13.46 -6.71
N LEU A 269 8.32 13.69 -6.62
CA LEU A 269 7.48 14.24 -7.67
C LEU A 269 7.68 15.75 -7.77
N LYS A 270 7.80 16.26 -8.99
CA LYS A 270 8.11 17.67 -9.27
C LYS A 270 7.24 18.20 -10.40
N LEU A 271 6.99 19.51 -10.37
CA LEU A 271 6.35 20.23 -11.47
C LEU A 271 7.43 20.81 -12.40
N GLU A 272 7.77 20.06 -13.44
CA GLU A 272 8.79 20.45 -14.41
C GLU A 272 8.26 20.43 -15.85
N LYS A 273 8.90 21.23 -16.70
CA LYS A 273 8.66 21.16 -18.15
C LYS A 273 9.16 19.82 -18.69
N PHE A 274 8.53 19.37 -19.78
CA PHE A 274 8.92 18.16 -20.48
C PHE A 274 10.41 18.19 -20.84
N SER A 275 11.12 17.17 -20.41
CA SER A 275 12.54 16.97 -20.62
C SER A 275 12.85 15.47 -20.61
N THR A 276 13.97 15.07 -21.19
CA THR A 276 14.39 13.67 -21.15
C THR A 276 14.75 13.20 -19.75
N SER A 277 15.14 14.09 -18.83
CA SER A 277 15.37 13.73 -17.43
C SER A 277 14.06 13.43 -16.70
N LEU A 278 12.99 14.19 -16.97
CA LEU A 278 11.67 13.98 -16.36
C LEU A 278 11.04 12.65 -16.81
N LEU A 279 11.36 12.17 -18.02
CA LEU A 279 10.91 10.86 -18.48
C LEU A 279 11.41 9.72 -17.60
N LYS A 280 12.60 9.84 -16.99
CA LYS A 280 13.12 8.84 -16.07
C LYS A 280 12.25 8.76 -14.81
N ASP A 281 11.85 9.91 -14.28
CA ASP A 281 10.99 9.98 -13.10
C ASP A 281 9.60 9.38 -13.43
N PHE A 282 9.05 9.66 -14.61
CA PHE A 282 7.80 9.03 -15.08
C PHE A 282 7.92 7.52 -15.26
N SER A 283 9.03 7.02 -15.82
CA SER A 283 9.27 5.58 -15.91
C SER A 283 9.42 4.91 -14.53
N GLU A 284 9.86 5.64 -13.51
CA GLU A 284 9.95 5.14 -12.15
C GLU A 284 8.59 5.10 -11.44
N ILE A 285 7.68 6.01 -11.78
CA ILE A 285 6.27 5.97 -11.35
C ILE A 285 5.59 4.70 -11.89
N GLU A 286 5.65 4.49 -13.21
CA GLU A 286 4.99 3.37 -13.91
C GLU A 286 5.80 2.07 -13.90
N GLU A 287 6.83 1.96 -13.06
CA GLU A 287 7.66 0.76 -13.02
C GLU A 287 6.82 -0.44 -12.56
N PRO A 288 6.81 -1.56 -13.31
CA PRO A 288 6.04 -2.73 -12.96
C PRO A 288 6.40 -3.28 -11.58
N SER A 289 5.40 -3.85 -10.90
CA SER A 289 5.61 -4.50 -9.63
C SER A 289 6.58 -5.69 -9.74
N PRO A 290 7.28 -6.08 -8.65
CA PRO A 290 8.20 -7.22 -8.68
C PRO A 290 7.51 -8.53 -9.10
N PRO A 291 8.24 -9.52 -9.64
CA PRO A 291 7.66 -10.79 -10.09
C PRO A 291 6.83 -11.55 -9.04
N SER A 292 7.14 -11.38 -7.75
CA SER A 292 6.34 -11.93 -6.65
C SER A 292 4.94 -11.32 -6.59
N VAL A 293 4.83 -9.99 -6.65
CA VAL A 293 3.57 -9.27 -6.69
C VAL A 293 2.79 -9.59 -7.96
N GLN A 294 3.47 -9.64 -9.11
CA GLN A 294 2.84 -10.02 -10.38
C GLN A 294 2.18 -11.41 -10.33
N ARG A 295 2.79 -12.39 -9.64
CA ARG A 295 2.17 -13.71 -9.43
C ARG A 295 0.90 -13.63 -8.59
N ILE A 296 0.84 -12.68 -7.66
CA ILE A 296 -0.32 -12.46 -6.81
C ILE A 296 -1.44 -11.79 -7.61
N LEU A 297 -1.11 -10.76 -8.39
CA LEU A 297 -2.04 -10.14 -9.34
C LEU A 297 -2.60 -11.16 -10.33
N HIS A 298 -1.76 -12.06 -10.84
CA HIS A 298 -2.18 -13.19 -11.66
C HIS A 298 -3.17 -14.11 -10.92
N ASN A 299 -2.89 -14.47 -9.67
CA ASN A 299 -3.81 -15.28 -8.87
C ASN A 299 -5.15 -14.56 -8.61
N ILE A 300 -5.12 -13.25 -8.38
CA ILE A 300 -6.32 -12.42 -8.23
C ILE A 300 -7.14 -12.43 -9.52
N ALA A 301 -6.49 -12.30 -10.68
CA ALA A 301 -7.16 -12.38 -11.99
C ALA A 301 -7.85 -13.73 -12.20
N LEU A 302 -7.16 -14.85 -11.93
CA LEU A 302 -7.74 -16.19 -12.03
C LEU A 302 -8.88 -16.41 -11.03
N LEU A 303 -8.75 -15.88 -9.81
CA LEU A 303 -9.81 -15.91 -8.80
C LEU A 303 -11.03 -15.12 -9.26
N TRP A 304 -10.84 -13.94 -9.86
CA TRP A 304 -11.90 -13.10 -10.40
C TRP A 304 -12.76 -13.87 -11.41
N GLY A 305 -12.12 -14.64 -12.31
CA GLY A 305 -12.81 -15.48 -13.30
C GLY A 305 -13.70 -16.57 -12.68
N LYS A 306 -13.53 -16.86 -11.38
CA LYS A 306 -14.33 -17.84 -10.62
C LYS A 306 -15.34 -17.20 -9.67
N LEU A 307 -15.31 -15.87 -9.50
CA LEU A 307 -16.29 -15.17 -8.66
C LEU A 307 -17.68 -15.23 -9.29
N PRO A 308 -18.76 -15.36 -8.47
CA PRO A 308 -20.13 -15.30 -8.96
C PRO A 308 -20.39 -14.02 -9.75
N GLU A 309 -21.18 -14.12 -10.82
CA GLU A 309 -21.65 -12.94 -11.54
C GLU A 309 -22.54 -12.09 -10.65
N ASP A 310 -22.41 -10.77 -10.75
CA ASP A 310 -23.12 -9.83 -9.87
C ASP A 310 -23.81 -8.69 -10.63
N GLY A 311 -23.92 -8.79 -11.97
CA GLY A 311 -24.61 -7.81 -12.81
C GLY A 311 -24.02 -6.40 -12.67
N GLY A 312 -22.72 -6.33 -12.38
CA GLY A 312 -21.92 -5.11 -12.33
C GLY A 312 -20.60 -5.34 -13.04
N GLY A 313 -20.01 -4.27 -13.58
CA GLY A 313 -18.83 -4.37 -14.45
C GLY A 313 -19.18 -4.13 -15.93
N ARG A 314 -18.14 -3.89 -16.72
CA ARG A 314 -18.06 -3.57 -18.17
C ARG A 314 -19.31 -3.08 -18.87
N TRP A 315 -19.24 -1.85 -19.36
CA TRP A 315 -20.27 -1.25 -20.20
C TRP A 315 -19.78 -1.14 -21.65
N ASN A 316 -20.53 -1.73 -22.57
CA ASN A 316 -20.30 -1.56 -24.00
C ASN A 316 -21.08 -0.33 -24.48
N SER A 317 -20.45 0.50 -25.29
CA SER A 317 -21.15 1.58 -25.98
C SER A 317 -21.65 1.11 -27.35
N ARG A 318 -22.91 1.35 -27.66
CA ARG A 318 -23.48 1.18 -29.00
C ARG A 318 -24.10 2.50 -29.45
N GLU A 319 -23.93 2.82 -30.74
CA GLU A 319 -24.62 3.96 -31.33
C GLU A 319 -26.04 3.53 -31.73
N GLN A 320 -27.04 4.12 -31.09
CA GLN A 320 -28.45 3.91 -31.41
C GLN A 320 -29.12 5.27 -31.62
N ASP A 321 -29.70 5.49 -32.79
CA ASP A 321 -30.40 6.73 -33.15
C ASP A 321 -29.58 8.03 -32.93
N GLY A 322 -28.27 7.97 -33.22
CA GLY A 322 -27.36 9.11 -33.06
C GLY A 322 -27.02 9.46 -31.61
N LYS A 323 -27.33 8.56 -30.66
CA LYS A 323 -26.92 8.64 -29.27
C LYS A 323 -26.09 7.41 -28.90
N THR A 324 -25.04 7.65 -28.12
CA THR A 324 -24.28 6.57 -27.49
C THR A 324 -25.09 6.00 -26.33
N VAL A 325 -25.54 4.75 -26.48
CA VAL A 325 -26.19 3.96 -25.44
C VAL A 325 -25.12 3.08 -24.82
N TYR A 326 -25.08 3.04 -23.49
CA TYR A 326 -24.19 2.15 -22.76
C TYR A 326 -25.02 0.98 -22.23
N GLU A 327 -24.57 -0.25 -22.48
CA GLU A 327 -25.20 -1.48 -22.03
C GLU A 327 -24.21 -2.25 -21.16
N ASP A 328 -24.70 -2.77 -20.03
CA ASP A 328 -23.97 -3.76 -19.22
C ASP A 328 -23.66 -4.97 -20.10
N SER A 329 -22.38 -5.31 -20.19
CA SER A 329 -21.88 -6.37 -21.05
C SER A 329 -21.79 -7.73 -20.36
N ALA A 330 -22.35 -7.87 -19.15
CA ALA A 330 -22.45 -9.10 -18.37
C ALA A 330 -23.26 -10.25 -19.04
N SER A 331 -23.48 -10.21 -20.36
CA SER A 331 -24.21 -11.25 -21.10
C SER A 331 -23.58 -11.67 -22.44
N GLY A 332 -22.34 -11.27 -22.75
CA GLY A 332 -21.66 -11.59 -24.02
C GLY A 332 -20.36 -12.37 -23.86
N VAL A 333 -20.21 -13.47 -24.63
CA VAL A 333 -19.01 -14.36 -24.65
C VAL A 333 -17.73 -13.64 -25.15
N GLU A 334 -17.85 -12.46 -25.77
CA GLU A 334 -16.74 -11.70 -26.37
C GLU A 334 -16.08 -10.66 -25.44
N ASN A 335 -16.45 -10.59 -24.15
CA ASN A 335 -16.10 -9.46 -23.28
C ASN A 335 -15.17 -9.80 -22.11
N THR A 336 -14.33 -10.84 -22.24
CA THR A 336 -13.33 -11.20 -21.22
C THR A 336 -12.29 -10.07 -21.06
N PRO A 337 -11.89 -9.72 -19.83
CA PRO A 337 -10.79 -8.78 -19.63
C PRO A 337 -9.48 -9.22 -20.25
N ARG A 338 -8.76 -8.29 -20.87
CA ARG A 338 -7.48 -8.61 -21.51
C ARG A 338 -6.47 -9.15 -20.50
N TRP A 339 -6.44 -8.57 -19.29
CA TRP A 339 -5.64 -9.08 -18.18
C TRP A 339 -6.03 -10.51 -17.76
N LEU A 340 -7.30 -10.91 -17.94
CA LEU A 340 -7.76 -12.27 -17.66
C LEU A 340 -7.42 -13.23 -18.80
N GLU A 341 -7.55 -12.80 -20.06
CA GLU A 341 -7.10 -13.55 -21.23
C GLU A 341 -5.59 -13.83 -21.17
N ASP A 342 -4.81 -12.81 -20.82
CA ASP A 342 -3.37 -12.94 -20.59
C ASP A 342 -3.12 -13.95 -19.47
N ALA A 343 -3.81 -13.82 -18.31
CA ALA A 343 -3.67 -14.77 -17.21
C ALA A 343 -3.99 -16.22 -17.62
N TYR A 344 -5.03 -16.47 -18.42
CA TYR A 344 -5.33 -17.81 -18.93
C TYR A 344 -4.26 -18.34 -19.89
N THR A 345 -3.68 -17.47 -20.72
CA THR A 345 -2.63 -17.84 -21.67
C THR A 345 -1.37 -18.33 -20.95
N TYR A 346 -1.03 -17.73 -19.80
CA TYR A 346 0.11 -18.18 -18.99
C TYR A 346 -0.16 -19.45 -18.17
N HIS A 347 -1.42 -19.79 -17.91
CA HIS A 347 -1.82 -20.92 -17.06
C HIS A 347 -1.62 -22.30 -17.72
N ASP A 348 -1.50 -22.39 -19.05
CA ASP A 348 -1.39 -23.71 -19.74
C ASP A 348 -0.08 -24.47 -19.42
N ASN A 349 0.88 -23.84 -18.72
CA ASN A 349 2.12 -24.47 -18.25
C ASN A 349 2.14 -24.83 -16.74
N GLY A 350 1.07 -24.58 -15.98
CA GLY A 350 1.07 -24.88 -14.54
C GLY A 350 -0.32 -24.92 -13.92
N ARG A 351 -0.86 -26.13 -13.73
CA ARG A 351 -2.11 -26.35 -12.98
C ARG A 351 -1.97 -25.88 -11.53
N ILE A 352 -2.44 -24.67 -11.21
CA ILE A 352 -2.88 -24.35 -9.86
C ILE A 352 -4.41 -24.42 -9.87
N ASN A 353 -4.96 -25.53 -9.37
CA ASN A 353 -6.35 -25.61 -8.98
C ASN A 353 -6.53 -24.70 -7.74
N LEU A 354 -6.68 -23.38 -7.95
CA LEU A 354 -6.86 -22.41 -6.87
C LEU A 354 -8.09 -22.75 -6.02
N LEU A 355 -9.16 -23.29 -6.63
CA LEU A 355 -10.33 -23.80 -5.90
C LEU A 355 -10.42 -25.33 -6.07
N ARG A 356 -10.61 -26.07 -4.97
CA ARG A 356 -10.44 -27.53 -4.92
C ARG A 356 -11.70 -28.33 -5.24
N SER A 357 -12.92 -27.91 -4.88
CA SER A 357 -14.20 -28.48 -5.40
C SER A 357 -15.48 -27.95 -4.72
N SER A 358 -16.61 -28.06 -5.45
CA SER A 358 -18.04 -27.88 -5.09
C SER A 358 -18.48 -26.53 -4.47
N GLN A 359 -19.67 -26.04 -4.88
CA GLN A 359 -20.27 -24.77 -4.42
C GLN A 359 -20.34 -24.63 -2.89
N ASP A 360 -20.43 -25.73 -2.15
CA ASP A 360 -20.69 -25.74 -0.70
C ASP A 360 -19.59 -25.09 0.16
N ASN A 361 -18.35 -24.94 -0.33
CA ASN A 361 -17.22 -24.35 0.43
C ASN A 361 -16.56 -23.14 -0.25
N PHE A 362 -17.19 -22.57 -1.28
CA PHE A 362 -16.57 -21.54 -2.12
C PHE A 362 -15.98 -20.37 -1.31
N TRP A 363 -16.80 -19.70 -0.49
CA TRP A 363 -16.35 -18.54 0.28
C TRP A 363 -15.30 -18.86 1.34
N SER A 364 -15.25 -20.11 1.82
CA SER A 364 -14.22 -20.56 2.76
C SER A 364 -12.87 -20.68 2.06
N GLU A 365 -12.84 -21.25 0.85
CA GLU A 365 -11.62 -21.34 0.06
C GLU A 365 -11.13 -19.94 -0.36
N VAL A 366 -12.04 -19.04 -0.76
CA VAL A 366 -11.70 -17.65 -1.10
C VAL A 366 -11.10 -16.91 0.10
N PHE A 367 -11.68 -17.07 1.30
CA PHE A 367 -11.16 -16.48 2.53
C PHE A 367 -9.77 -17.03 2.88
N GLU A 368 -9.58 -18.35 2.76
CA GLU A 368 -8.29 -18.99 3.03
C GLU A 368 -7.20 -18.50 2.07
N ILE A 369 -7.48 -18.50 0.76
CA ILE A 369 -6.51 -18.08 -0.26
C ILE A 369 -6.13 -16.62 -0.07
N SER A 370 -7.12 -15.73 0.11
CA SER A 370 -6.83 -14.30 0.31
C SER A 370 -6.04 -14.04 1.58
N SER A 371 -6.32 -14.77 2.66
CA SER A 371 -5.55 -14.68 3.91
C SER A 371 -4.10 -15.14 3.72
N GLN A 372 -3.89 -16.27 3.07
CA GLN A 372 -2.53 -16.79 2.77
C GLN A 372 -1.73 -15.84 1.87
N LEU A 373 -2.37 -15.21 0.88
CA LEU A 373 -1.71 -14.25 0.00
C LEU A 373 -1.37 -12.95 0.73
N LEU A 374 -2.20 -12.49 1.67
CA LEU A 374 -1.93 -11.31 2.50
C LEU A 374 -0.77 -11.49 3.48
N GLU A 375 -0.52 -12.72 3.92
CA GLU A 375 0.62 -13.07 4.78
C GLU A 375 1.95 -13.12 4.03
N GLN A 376 1.94 -13.08 2.69
CA GLN A 376 3.17 -13.10 1.91
C GLN A 376 3.97 -11.81 2.16
N PRO A 377 5.27 -11.90 2.51
CA PRO A 377 6.10 -10.72 2.78
C PRO A 377 6.11 -9.70 1.65
N ASP A 378 6.00 -10.16 0.41
CA ASP A 378 6.05 -9.34 -0.80
C ASP A 378 4.85 -8.39 -0.96
N ILE A 379 3.69 -8.70 -0.37
CA ILE A 379 2.50 -7.81 -0.33
C ILE A 379 2.61 -6.80 0.82
N MET A 380 3.35 -7.15 1.86
CA MET A 380 3.57 -6.30 3.03
C MET A 380 4.68 -5.28 2.83
N ASP A 381 5.64 -5.58 1.94
CA ASP A 381 6.83 -4.77 1.66
C ASP A 381 6.73 -4.04 0.29
N ALA A 382 5.52 -3.87 -0.26
CA ALA A 382 5.37 -3.35 -1.61
C ALA A 382 5.56 -1.82 -1.71
N TYR A 383 6.68 -1.42 -2.32
CA TYR A 383 6.97 -0.03 -2.71
C TYR A 383 6.41 0.38 -4.09
N SER A 384 5.63 -0.51 -4.72
CA SER A 384 5.06 -0.32 -6.06
C SER A 384 3.55 -0.08 -5.99
N ILE A 385 3.02 0.59 -7.00
CA ILE A 385 1.58 0.86 -7.14
C ILE A 385 0.79 -0.46 -7.26
N GLY A 386 1.23 -1.43 -8.06
CA GLY A 386 0.53 -2.71 -8.17
C GLY A 386 0.57 -3.55 -6.89
N GLY A 387 1.60 -3.46 -6.07
CA GLY A 387 1.62 -4.15 -4.79
C GLY A 387 0.70 -3.51 -3.74
N PHE A 388 0.56 -2.18 -3.77
CA PHE A 388 -0.47 -1.47 -3.01
C PHE A 388 -1.87 -1.95 -3.41
N TYR A 389 -2.20 -1.97 -4.70
CA TYR A 389 -3.51 -2.42 -5.16
C TYR A 389 -3.74 -3.91 -4.95
N ALA A 390 -2.71 -4.75 -5.08
CA ALA A 390 -2.80 -6.18 -4.73
C ALA A 390 -3.21 -6.37 -3.27
N HIS A 391 -2.64 -5.60 -2.34
CA HIS A 391 -3.05 -5.63 -0.94
C HIS A 391 -4.52 -5.22 -0.76
N VAL A 392 -4.93 -4.10 -1.37
CA VAL A 392 -6.31 -3.58 -1.29
C VAL A 392 -7.29 -4.62 -1.82
N MET A 393 -7.04 -5.19 -3.01
CA MET A 393 -7.87 -6.22 -3.62
C MET A 393 -8.00 -7.45 -2.72
N LEU A 394 -6.88 -7.96 -2.20
CA LEU A 394 -6.90 -9.11 -1.29
C LEU A 394 -7.65 -8.82 0.01
N LYS A 395 -7.54 -7.61 0.58
CA LYS A 395 -8.30 -7.21 1.77
C LYS A 395 -9.80 -7.11 1.49
N ILE A 396 -10.20 -6.60 0.32
CA ILE A 396 -11.62 -6.58 -0.09
C ILE A 396 -12.13 -8.01 -0.23
N ILE A 397 -11.38 -8.89 -0.91
CA ILE A 397 -11.73 -10.32 -1.09
C ILE A 397 -11.85 -11.02 0.27
N GLN A 398 -10.88 -10.83 1.16
CA GLN A 398 -10.87 -11.40 2.51
C GLN A 398 -12.09 -10.93 3.31
N THR A 399 -12.40 -9.63 3.26
CA THR A 399 -13.50 -9.06 4.06
C THR A 399 -14.87 -9.48 3.52
N GLU A 400 -15.07 -9.46 2.20
CA GLU A 400 -16.33 -9.90 1.59
C GLU A 400 -16.56 -11.40 1.84
N SER A 401 -15.54 -12.24 1.62
CA SER A 401 -15.66 -13.69 1.87
C SER A 401 -15.97 -13.99 3.35
N CYS A 402 -15.38 -13.26 4.29
CA CYS A 402 -15.67 -13.37 5.72
C CYS A 402 -17.15 -13.09 6.02
N VAL A 403 -17.71 -12.03 5.45
CA VAL A 403 -19.12 -11.63 5.65
C VAL A 403 -20.08 -12.65 5.00
N ARG A 404 -19.73 -13.16 3.81
CA ARG A 404 -20.52 -14.17 3.08
C ARG A 404 -20.52 -15.52 3.77
N LEU A 405 -19.45 -15.87 4.50
CA LEU A 405 -19.38 -17.07 5.33
C LEU A 405 -20.37 -17.05 6.50
N GLU A 406 -20.61 -15.87 7.10
CA GLU A 406 -21.63 -15.75 8.15
C GLU A 406 -23.05 -15.78 7.59
N ASN A 407 -23.25 -15.10 6.45
CA ASN A 407 -24.52 -15.02 5.76
C ASN A 407 -24.29 -14.65 4.30
N GLU A 408 -24.63 -15.55 3.40
CA GLU A 408 -24.41 -15.41 1.96
C GLU A 408 -25.10 -14.17 1.34
N SER A 409 -26.14 -13.65 1.97
CA SER A 409 -26.85 -12.43 1.52
C SER A 409 -26.23 -11.12 2.01
N LYS A 410 -25.34 -11.17 3.02
CA LYS A 410 -24.64 -9.97 3.48
C LYS A 410 -23.49 -9.64 2.54
N THR A 411 -23.15 -8.36 2.47
CA THR A 411 -22.04 -7.86 1.66
C THR A 411 -21.47 -6.59 2.30
N ILE A 412 -20.18 -6.32 2.07
CA ILE A 412 -19.58 -5.03 2.43
C ILE A 412 -19.95 -3.92 1.44
N PHE A 413 -20.46 -4.29 0.25
CA PHE A 413 -20.85 -3.37 -0.81
C PHE A 413 -22.24 -2.76 -0.55
N THR A 414 -22.32 -1.90 0.46
CA THR A 414 -23.56 -1.28 0.99
C THR A 414 -23.79 0.14 0.48
N GLY A 415 -22.94 0.62 -0.44
CA GLY A 415 -22.97 1.95 -1.01
C GLY A 415 -24.24 2.28 -1.80
N LEU A 416 -24.57 3.58 -1.84
CA LEU A 416 -25.69 4.07 -2.65
C LEU A 416 -25.34 4.00 -4.14
N LYS A 417 -26.16 3.30 -4.93
CA LYS A 417 -25.99 3.20 -6.40
C LYS A 417 -25.96 4.58 -7.09
N THR A 418 -26.66 5.58 -6.54
CA THR A 418 -26.71 6.95 -7.07
C THR A 418 -25.40 7.73 -6.91
N ARG A 419 -24.42 7.20 -6.17
CA ARG A 419 -23.09 7.80 -6.01
C ARG A 419 -22.04 7.23 -6.97
N GLN A 420 -22.42 6.26 -7.79
CA GLN A 420 -21.52 5.67 -8.76
C GLN A 420 -21.42 6.57 -10.00
N LEU A 421 -20.20 6.74 -10.49
CA LEU A 421 -19.93 7.38 -11.77
C LEU A 421 -20.02 6.34 -12.88
N GLY A 422 -20.75 6.66 -13.93
CA GLY A 422 -20.93 5.81 -15.10
C GLY A 422 -20.23 6.34 -16.35
N PRO A 423 -20.29 5.56 -17.46
CA PRO A 423 -19.68 5.94 -18.74
C PRO A 423 -20.18 7.29 -19.28
N ASN A 424 -21.45 7.62 -19.02
CA ASN A 424 -22.08 8.87 -19.43
C ASN A 424 -21.52 10.11 -18.73
N GLN A 425 -20.83 9.92 -17.60
CA GLN A 425 -20.17 10.99 -16.84
C GLN A 425 -18.68 11.07 -17.18
N TRP A 426 -18.16 10.12 -17.96
CA TRP A 426 -16.77 10.10 -18.40
C TRP A 426 -16.67 10.66 -19.82
N TYR A 427 -15.85 11.70 -19.99
CA TYR A 427 -15.53 12.22 -21.32
C TYR A 427 -14.49 11.31 -21.97
N GLY A 428 -14.94 10.12 -22.39
CA GLY A 428 -14.13 9.22 -23.20
C GLY A 428 -13.88 9.87 -24.56
N THR A 429 -12.67 10.38 -24.79
CA THR A 429 -12.29 10.76 -26.14
C THR A 429 -12.15 9.44 -26.92
N LYS A 430 -13.06 9.19 -27.89
CA LYS A 430 -13.03 7.98 -28.73
C LYS A 430 -11.58 7.70 -29.18
N GLY A 431 -11.00 6.59 -28.72
CA GLY A 431 -9.67 6.11 -29.12
C GLY A 431 -8.45 6.54 -28.28
N LEU A 432 -8.61 7.12 -27.08
CA LEU A 432 -7.48 7.52 -26.21
C LEU A 432 -7.31 6.69 -24.92
N SER A 433 -8.30 5.90 -24.50
CA SER A 433 -8.15 4.95 -23.38
C SER A 433 -8.95 3.69 -23.72
N SER A 434 -8.40 2.52 -23.40
CA SER A 434 -9.04 1.22 -23.59
C SER A 434 -10.16 0.95 -22.59
N ALA A 435 -10.11 1.56 -21.41
CA ALA A 435 -11.08 1.35 -20.35
C ALA A 435 -12.19 2.41 -20.34
N THR A 436 -13.42 1.95 -20.08
CA THR A 436 -14.58 2.81 -19.89
C THR A 436 -14.88 2.90 -18.40
N LEU A 437 -15.14 4.08 -17.86
CA LEU A 437 -15.58 4.22 -16.47
C LEU A 437 -16.90 3.46 -16.25
N PHE A 438 -16.97 2.62 -15.23
CA PHE A 438 -18.18 1.85 -14.91
C PHE A 438 -18.54 1.91 -13.42
N PRO A 439 -19.83 1.79 -13.07
CA PRO A 439 -20.29 1.72 -11.70
C PRO A 439 -19.86 0.40 -11.02
N VAL A 440 -19.48 0.50 -9.74
CA VAL A 440 -19.12 -0.62 -8.87
C VAL A 440 -20.25 -0.87 -7.88
N HIS A 441 -20.69 -2.12 -7.77
CA HIS A 441 -21.81 -2.51 -6.92
C HIS A 441 -21.53 -3.69 -6.00
N SER A 442 -20.37 -4.32 -6.14
CA SER A 442 -20.16 -5.69 -5.70
C SER A 442 -18.68 -6.09 -5.79
N LEU A 443 -18.36 -7.28 -5.30
CA LEU A 443 -16.98 -7.77 -5.28
C LEU A 443 -16.36 -7.88 -6.67
N LYS A 444 -17.05 -8.48 -7.65
CA LYS A 444 -16.47 -8.74 -8.96
C LYS A 444 -16.19 -7.44 -9.70
N SER A 445 -17.17 -6.53 -9.75
CA SER A 445 -16.99 -5.19 -10.32
C SER A 445 -15.95 -4.36 -9.56
N GLY A 446 -15.82 -4.53 -8.24
CA GLY A 446 -14.81 -3.82 -7.43
C GLY A 446 -13.38 -4.27 -7.71
N ILE A 447 -13.15 -5.58 -7.79
CA ILE A 447 -11.84 -6.14 -8.15
C ILE A 447 -11.49 -5.85 -9.60
N GLU A 448 -12.47 -5.87 -10.49
CA GLU A 448 -12.26 -5.45 -11.88
C GLU A 448 -11.77 -4.00 -11.94
N ALA A 449 -12.44 -3.06 -11.26
CA ALA A 449 -12.04 -1.66 -11.25
C ALA A 449 -10.59 -1.47 -10.79
N LEU A 450 -10.17 -2.18 -9.74
CA LEU A 450 -8.80 -2.10 -9.22
C LEU A 450 -7.78 -2.82 -10.12
N MET A 451 -8.17 -3.92 -10.78
CA MET A 451 -7.30 -4.60 -11.74
C MET A 451 -7.08 -3.77 -13.01
N GLU A 452 -8.08 -3.05 -13.49
CA GLU A 452 -7.91 -2.15 -14.64
C GLU A 452 -6.90 -1.03 -14.33
N ILE A 453 -6.93 -0.47 -13.11
CA ILE A 453 -5.93 0.52 -12.66
C ILE A 453 -4.51 -0.06 -12.76
N VAL A 454 -4.28 -1.22 -12.16
CA VAL A 454 -2.96 -1.87 -12.16
C VAL A 454 -2.53 -2.25 -13.57
N TYR A 455 -3.44 -2.78 -14.37
CA TYR A 455 -3.12 -3.25 -15.71
C TYR A 455 -2.79 -2.08 -16.66
N GLU A 456 -3.47 -0.94 -16.56
CA GLU A 456 -3.11 0.24 -17.35
C GLU A 456 -1.82 0.89 -16.83
N GLY A 457 -1.66 1.05 -15.51
CA GLY A 457 -0.47 1.68 -14.91
C GLY A 457 0.83 0.87 -15.09
N GLU A 458 0.81 -0.45 -14.90
CA GLU A 458 2.04 -1.28 -15.02
C GLU A 458 2.31 -1.78 -16.46
N GLY A 459 1.58 -1.31 -17.46
CA GLY A 459 1.88 -1.56 -18.87
C GLY A 459 1.29 -2.85 -19.47
N GLY A 460 0.07 -3.22 -19.08
CA GLY A 460 -0.69 -4.36 -19.62
C GLY A 460 -0.96 -4.31 -21.14
N THR A 461 -0.87 -3.15 -21.79
CA THR A 461 -1.03 -3.01 -23.25
C THR A 461 0.29 -2.80 -23.99
N LEU A 462 0.58 -3.66 -24.98
CA LEU A 462 1.65 -3.63 -26.03
C LEU A 462 3.10 -3.33 -25.61
N CYS A 463 3.36 -3.00 -24.35
CA CYS A 463 4.67 -2.87 -23.71
C CYS A 463 4.68 -3.58 -22.35
N SER A 464 4.01 -4.74 -22.28
CA SER A 464 4.05 -5.58 -21.09
C SER A 464 5.43 -6.23 -20.91
N PRO A 465 5.99 -6.26 -19.69
CA PRO A 465 7.27 -6.92 -19.39
C PRO A 465 7.16 -8.46 -19.43
N TYR A 466 6.01 -9.05 -19.76
CA TYR A 466 5.87 -10.49 -19.90
C TYR A 466 6.48 -11.05 -21.20
N MET A 467 7.70 -10.64 -21.55
CA MET A 467 8.62 -11.40 -22.38
C MET A 467 10.08 -10.98 -22.10
N THR A 468 10.80 -11.82 -21.35
CA THR A 468 11.88 -12.62 -21.94
C THR A 468 12.03 -13.90 -21.10
N SER A 469 11.98 -15.03 -21.79
CA SER A 469 12.50 -16.35 -21.37
C SER A 469 13.43 -16.34 -20.15
N LEU A 470 13.19 -17.26 -19.21
CA LEU A 470 14.30 -17.82 -18.43
C LEU A 470 15.42 -18.19 -19.41
N PRO A 471 16.67 -17.74 -19.23
CA PRO A 471 17.74 -18.16 -20.11
C PRO A 471 17.97 -19.65 -19.90
N ASP A 472 17.44 -20.45 -20.81
CA ASP A 472 18.03 -21.75 -21.10
C ASP A 472 19.47 -21.49 -21.50
N SER A 473 20.39 -22.01 -20.69
CA SER A 473 21.80 -22.07 -21.00
C SER A 473 21.98 -22.94 -22.24
N ASN A 474 21.89 -22.36 -23.43
CA ASN A 474 22.47 -22.76 -24.72
C ASN A 474 21.61 -22.24 -25.89
N ALA A 475 21.73 -20.96 -26.23
CA ALA A 475 21.45 -20.51 -27.59
C ALA A 475 22.28 -19.27 -27.93
N SER A 476 23.01 -19.39 -29.03
CA SER A 476 24.01 -18.48 -29.57
C SER A 476 23.46 -17.11 -29.99
N GLN A 477 24.31 -16.10 -29.81
CA GLN A 477 24.25 -14.73 -30.34
C GLN A 477 23.53 -14.60 -31.70
N GLN A 478 22.52 -13.75 -31.76
CA GLN A 478 22.26 -12.89 -32.91
C GLN A 478 21.75 -11.52 -32.45
N HIS A 479 22.56 -10.50 -32.72
CA HIS A 479 22.23 -9.09 -32.58
C HIS A 479 21.05 -8.70 -33.47
N VAL A 480 20.02 -8.07 -32.88
CA VAL A 480 19.13 -7.11 -33.56
C VAL A 480 18.91 -5.95 -32.58
N GLY A 481 18.98 -4.74 -33.12
CA GLY A 481 19.33 -3.52 -32.38
C GLY A 481 18.22 -2.94 -31.51
N ALA A 482 18.68 -2.26 -30.47
CA ALA A 482 17.91 -1.32 -29.68
C ALA A 482 17.43 -0.13 -30.54
N GLN A 483 16.11 0.04 -30.61
CA GLN A 483 15.36 1.25 -30.97
C GLN A 483 14.00 1.11 -30.26
N ALA A 484 13.48 2.01 -29.42
CA ALA A 484 13.91 3.33 -28.98
C ALA A 484 13.28 3.58 -27.59
N TYR A 485 14.11 4.03 -26.64
CA TYR A 485 13.77 4.85 -25.48
C TYR A 485 14.88 5.89 -25.35
#